data_AF-A0A7V9AY92-F1
#
_entry.id   AF-A0A7V9AY92-F1
#
_cell.length_a   1.000
_cell.length_b   1.000
_cell.length_c   1.000
_cell.angle_alpha   90.00
_cell.angle_beta   90.00
_cell.angle_gamma   90.00
#
_symmetry.space_group_name_H-M   'P 1'
#
loop_
_entity.id
_entity.type
_entity.pdbx_description
1 polymer ?
#
loop_
_entity_poly.entity_id
_entity_poly.type
_entity_poly.pdbx_seq_one_letter_code
_entity_poly.pdbx_strand_id
1 'polypeptide(L)' 'TVAEKDGAVVGVHIVGPRASDMITEAQLVTSWEAYPSELAELTHAHPTLSEVIGETFLGLAGKPLHGT' A
#
# COMPACT_ATOMS: atom_id res chain seq x y z
N THR A 1 3.50 0.66 -6.79
CA THR A 1 3.56 -0.68 -6.15
C THR A 1 3.50 -1.75 -7.22
N VAL A 2 4.10 -2.91 -6.97
CA VAL A 2 4.14 -4.08 -7.87
C VAL A 2 3.67 -5.30 -7.08
N ALA A 3 2.76 -6.08 -7.66
CA ALA A 3 2.24 -7.32 -7.10
C ALA A 3 2.26 -8.41 -8.15
N GLU A 4 2.35 -9.67 -7.71
CA GLU A 4 2.14 -10.81 -8.60
C GLU A 4 0.69 -10.85 -9.08
N LYS A 5 0.47 -11.45 -10.25
CA LYS A 5 -0.88 -11.69 -10.72
C LYS A 5 -1.58 -12.63 -9.74
N ASP A 6 -2.71 -12.17 -9.21
CA ASP A 6 -3.52 -12.90 -8.22
C ASP A 6 -2.71 -13.31 -6.97
N GLY A 7 -1.69 -12.52 -6.60
CA GLY A 7 -0.74 -12.87 -5.55
C GLY A 7 -0.30 -11.70 -4.68
N ALA A 8 0.81 -11.91 -3.97
CA ALA A 8 1.34 -10.99 -2.96
C ALA A 8 1.93 -9.72 -3.56
N VAL A 9 2.02 -8.68 -2.73
CA VAL A 9 2.80 -7.47 -3.02
C VAL A 9 4.30 -7.80 -2.93
N VAL A 10 5.03 -7.60 -4.03
CA VAL A 10 6.47 -7.92 -4.13
C VAL A 10 7.37 -6.68 -4.11
N GLY A 11 6.79 -5.48 -4.22
CA GLY A 11 7.56 -4.25 -4.12
C GLY A 11 6.72 -2.98 -4.07
N VAL A 12 7.25 -1.96 -3.41
CA VAL A 12 6.64 -0.63 -3.30
C VAL A 12 7.67 0.42 -3.69
N HIS A 13 7.22 1.41 -4.47
CA HIS A 13 8.02 2.57 -4.83
C HIS A 13 7.28 3.81 -4.36
N ILE A 14 7.97 4.69 -3.65
CA ILE A 14 7.41 5.92 -3.10
C ILE A 14 8.29 7.08 -3.55
N VAL A 15 7.67 8.12 -4.11
CA VAL A 15 8.32 9.39 -4.46
C VAL A 15 7.49 10.49 -3.84
N GLY A 16 8.10 11.28 -2.96
CA GLY A 16 7.41 12.36 -2.26
C GLY A 16 8.02 12.69 -0.90
N PRO A 17 7.43 13.66 -0.18
CA PRO A 17 7.86 13.99 1.17
C PRO A 17 7.69 12.78 2.10
N ARG A 18 8.59 12.64 3.07
CA ARG A 18 8.54 11.58 4.10
C ARG A 18 8.55 10.15 3.53
N ALA A 19 8.98 9.95 2.28
CA ALA A 19 9.05 8.62 1.66
C ALA A 19 9.87 7.61 2.49
N SER A 20 11.00 8.04 3.06
CA SER A 20 11.85 7.21 3.92
C SER A 20 11.18 6.76 5.22
N ASP A 21 10.16 7.46 5.70
CA ASP A 21 9.42 7.04 6.89
C ASP A 21 8.35 6.02 6.51
N MET A 22 7.59 6.34 5.45
CA MET A 22 6.50 5.52 4.95
C MET A 22 6.97 4.19 4.33
N ILE A 23 8.19 4.12 3.79
CA ILE A 23 8.75 2.88 3.23
C ILE A 23 8.90 1.77 4.28
N THR A 24 8.90 2.11 5.56
CA THR A 24 8.91 1.12 6.66
C THR A 24 7.65 0.25 6.64
N GLU A 25 6.48 0.82 6.34
CA GLU A 25 5.24 0.06 6.18
C GLU A 25 5.34 -0.90 4.98
N ALA A 26 5.90 -0.42 3.87
CA ALA A 26 6.12 -1.25 2.68
C ALA A 26 7.04 -2.45 2.96
N GLN A 27 8.07 -2.28 3.78
CA GLN A 27 8.94 -3.39 4.19
C GLN A 27 8.16 -4.47 4.95
N LEU A 28 7.24 -4.08 5.84
CA LEU A 28 6.39 -5.04 6.55
C LEU A 28 5.49 -5.78 5.57
N VAL A 29 4.88 -5.07 4.63
CA VAL A 29 3.99 -5.64 3.60
C VAL A 29 4.70 -6.70 2.76
N THR A 30 5.88 -6.41 2.24
CA THR A 30 6.63 -7.39 1.42
C THR A 30 7.17 -8.54 2.25
N SER A 31 7.50 -8.32 3.53
CA SER A 31 7.98 -9.39 4.42
C SER A 31 6.87 -10.33 4.88
N TRP A 32 5.63 -9.82 4.95
CA TRP A 32 4.44 -10.61 5.22
C TRP A 32 3.98 -11.39 3.97
N GLU A 33 4.45 -11.04 2.77
CA GLU A 33 3.89 -11.58 1.52
C GLU A 33 2.38 -11.31 1.42
N ALA A 34 1.95 -10.14 1.91
CA ALA A 34 0.55 -9.81 2.06
C ALA A 34 -0.16 -9.64 0.70
N TYR A 35 -1.39 -10.12 0.63
CA TYR A 35 -2.26 -9.95 -0.54
C TYR A 35 -2.93 -8.56 -0.51
N PRO A 36 -3.17 -7.94 -1.68
CA PRO A 36 -3.87 -6.65 -1.75
C PRO A 36 -5.21 -6.62 -1.00
N SER A 37 -5.94 -7.74 -1.00
CA SER A 37 -7.22 -7.87 -0.29
C SER A 37 -7.08 -7.81 1.23
N GLU A 38 -5.95 -8.23 1.80
CA GLU A 38 -5.69 -8.14 3.24
C GLU A 38 -5.30 -6.72 3.63
N LEU A 39 -4.48 -6.08 2.80
CA LEU A 39 -4.00 -4.72 3.00
C LEU A 39 -5.12 -3.68 2.87
N ALA A 40 -6.08 -3.91 1.98
CA ALA A 40 -7.25 -3.07 1.77
C ALA A 40 -8.14 -2.92 3.02
N GLU A 41 -8.04 -3.84 3.98
CA GLU A 41 -8.80 -3.79 5.24
C GLU A 41 -8.05 -3.02 6.34
N LEU A 42 -6.80 -2.62 6.10
CA LEU A 42 -6.02 -1.84 7.05
C LEU A 42 -6.40 -0.36 6.99
N THR A 43 -6.53 0.26 8.16
CA THR A 43 -6.94 1.67 8.28
C THR A 43 -5.73 2.57 8.47
N HIS A 44 -5.56 3.56 7.59
CA HIS A 44 -4.64 4.67 7.79
C HIS A 44 -5.33 5.85 8.49
N ALA A 45 -4.58 6.56 9.33
CA ALA A 45 -5.10 7.73 10.01
C ALA A 45 -5.35 8.90 9.04
N HIS A 46 -6.40 9.67 9.26
CA HIS A 46 -6.72 10.87 8.49
C HIS A 46 -6.56 12.15 9.32
N PRO A 47 -5.98 13.24 8.77
CA PRO A 47 -5.27 13.34 7.50
C PRO A 47 -3.78 13.00 7.63
N THR A 48 -3.25 12.07 6.81
CA THR A 48 -1.83 11.71 6.79
C THR A 48 -1.32 11.38 5.39
N LEU A 49 0.01 11.47 5.19
CA LEU A 49 0.62 11.05 3.93
C LEU A 49 0.50 9.53 3.70
N SER A 50 0.44 8.72 4.77
CA SER A 50 0.34 7.26 4.65
C SER A 50 -0.99 6.80 4.04
N GLU A 51 -2.00 7.67 3.98
CA GLU A 51 -3.24 7.40 3.24
C GLU A 51 -2.95 7.03 1.76
N VAL A 52 -1.88 7.56 1.16
CA VAL A 52 -1.49 7.20 -0.22
C VAL A 52 -1.10 5.73 -0.35
N ILE A 53 -0.53 5.13 0.70
CA ILE A 53 -0.20 3.71 0.74
C ILE A 53 -1.49 2.89 0.80
N GLY A 54 -2.40 3.23 1.72
CA GLY A 54 -3.71 2.59 1.83
C GLY A 54 -4.52 2.67 0.53
N GLU A 55 -4.60 3.85 -0.09
CA GLU A 55 -5.28 4.04 -1.37
C GLU A 55 -4.65 3.20 -2.48
N THR A 56 -3.31 3.06 -2.50
CA THR A 56 -2.62 2.21 -3.47
C THR A 56 -3.00 0.73 -3.30
N PHE A 57 -3.14 0.25 -2.05
CA PHE A 57 -3.56 -1.13 -1.79
C PHE A 57 -5.04 -1.38 -2.10
N LEU A 58 -5.90 -0.41 -1.78
CA LEU A 58 -7.31 -0.41 -2.21
C LEU A 58 -7.43 -0.47 -3.73
N GLY A 59 -6.59 0.29 -4.46
CA GLY A 59 -6.50 0.25 -5.92
C GLY A 59 -6.11 -1.14 -6.45
N LEU A 60 -5.08 -1.76 -5.88
CA LEU A 60 -4.68 -3.13 -6.24
C LEU A 60 -5.76 -4.18 -5.93
N ALA A 61 -6.58 -3.96 -4.90
CA ALA A 61 -7.72 -4.79 -4.54
C ALA A 61 -9.00 -4.49 -5.37
N GLY A 62 -8.96 -3.52 -6.28
CA GLY A 62 -10.09 -3.13 -7.13
C GLY A 62 -11.18 -2.31 -6.43
N LYS A 63 -10.85 -1.63 -5.32
CA LYS A 63 -11.77 -0.83 -4.50
C LYS A 63 -11.25 0.59 -4.18
N PRO A 64 -10.73 1.38 -5.15
CA PRO A 64 -10.21 2.72 -4.86
C PRO A 64 -11.30 3.67 -4.36
N LEU A 65 -10.93 4.65 -3.54
CA LEU A 65 -11.83 5.67 -3.01
C LEU A 65 -11.51 7.05 -3.56
N HIS A 66 -10.24 7.45 -3.52
CA HIS A 66 -9.77 8.78 -3.92
C HIS A 66 -9.05 8.78 -5.27
N GLY A 67 -8.94 7.61 -5.90
CA GLY A 67 -8.39 7.44 -7.24
C GLY A 67 -6.87 7.47 -7.24
N THR A 68 -6.29 6.53 -7.97
CA THR A 68 -4.93 6.58 -8.55
C THR A 68 -4.97 5.87 -9.90
#